data_AF-A0A395IM71-F1
#
_entry.id   AF-A0A395IM71-F1
#
_cell.length_a   1.000
_cell.length_b   1.000
_cell.length_c   1.000
_cell.angle_alpha   90.00
_cell.angle_beta   90.00
_cell.angle_gamma   90.00
#
_symmetry.space_group_name_H-M   'P 1'
#
loop_
_entity.id
_entity.type
_entity.pdbx_description
1 polymer ?
#
loop_
_entity_poly.entity_id
_entity_poly.type
_entity_poly.pdbx_seq_one_letter_code
_entity_poly.pdbx_strand_id
1 'polypeptide(L)'
;MSTYSTPYSSISTPATIVYDSALHDFEDPFHEYNTPPAYEMPGSEQTTHLQFVPPTGQSFTTLAQLRAGGLYKNKWRIFDNDERFWSMWTEPKFAIGQRAILIKTSFGNVLWDCLTFLDDETVDWIHGLGGLAAIVISHPHYYTTHLDWSEIFDCPVYLSWEDKSWLNRLDRMGKARTFIEGKEEELEIRGQKTGVKILKLGGHFPGSLVCLAHGRLLIADTLVTTPSALGDWSKGPGGGENARPDGMNSYAFMWSIPNMIPLNVDEVLGMWEVLKPHNFSSTHGAFMNTDVVDGSNGSEKGVKQRILESMQIQVRRMGWNDHVFLKENLDQDGNEIL
;
A
#
# COMPACT_ATOMS: atom_id res chain seq x y z
N MET A 1 17.02 -25.06 9.60
CA MET A 1 15.87 -24.64 8.78
C MET A 1 15.48 -23.24 9.22
N SER A 2 15.85 -22.23 8.43
CA SER A 2 15.41 -20.85 8.67
C SER A 2 13.98 -20.74 8.16
N THR A 3 13.03 -20.50 9.05
CA THR A 3 11.64 -20.21 8.72
C THR A 3 11.59 -18.80 8.12
N TYR A 4 11.70 -18.69 6.79
CA TYR A 4 11.28 -17.49 6.09
C TYR A 4 9.76 -17.37 6.27
N SER A 5 9.32 -16.58 7.26
CA SER A 5 7.95 -16.08 7.29
C SER A 5 7.76 -15.28 6.01
N THR A 6 6.80 -15.67 5.17
CA THR A 6 6.35 -14.79 4.08
C THR A 6 5.85 -13.47 4.70
N PRO A 7 6.00 -12.32 4.03
CA PRO A 7 5.52 -11.04 4.58
C PRO A 7 4.02 -11.08 4.94
N TYR A 8 3.23 -11.89 4.23
CA TYR A 8 1.80 -12.08 4.44
C TYR A 8 1.43 -13.21 5.43
N SER A 9 2.35 -14.09 5.84
CA SER A 9 2.04 -15.14 6.84
C SER A 9 1.94 -14.61 8.27
N SER A 10 2.10 -13.29 8.46
CA SER A 10 2.12 -12.64 9.78
C SER A 10 1.18 -11.45 9.89
N ILE A 11 0.10 -11.36 9.10
CA ILE A 11 -0.98 -10.37 9.32
C ILE A 11 -1.72 -10.64 10.66
N SER A 12 -1.18 -11.48 11.55
CA SER A 12 -1.61 -11.63 12.93
C SER A 12 -0.93 -10.58 13.82
N THR A 13 -1.52 -9.40 13.96
CA THR A 13 -1.41 -8.64 15.22
C THR A 13 -2.70 -7.87 15.46
N PRO A 14 -3.36 -8.03 16.62
CA PRO A 14 -4.77 -7.69 16.82
C PRO A 14 -5.05 -6.22 17.12
N ALA A 15 -4.02 -5.38 17.25
CA ALA A 15 -4.16 -4.04 17.80
C ALA A 15 -4.50 -3.01 16.71
N THR A 16 -5.72 -2.48 16.74
CA THR A 16 -6.11 -1.29 15.98
C THR A 16 -5.98 -0.06 16.89
N ILE A 17 -5.43 1.05 16.40
CA ILE A 17 -5.43 2.30 17.17
C ILE A 17 -6.84 2.90 17.17
N VAL A 18 -7.35 3.22 18.36
CA VAL A 18 -8.55 4.00 18.65
C VAL A 18 -8.10 5.32 19.28
N TYR A 19 -8.83 6.41 19.06
CA TYR A 19 -8.45 7.73 19.56
C TYR A 19 -9.33 8.15 20.74
N ASP A 20 -8.75 8.85 21.71
CA ASP A 20 -9.51 9.41 22.84
C ASP A 20 -10.58 10.41 22.38
N SER A 21 -10.38 11.10 21.26
CA SER A 21 -11.41 11.97 20.66
C SER A 21 -12.54 11.20 19.98
N ALA A 22 -12.31 9.96 19.55
CA ALA A 22 -13.39 9.08 19.10
C ALA A 22 -14.25 8.62 20.29
N LEU A 23 -13.66 8.45 21.49
CA LEU A 23 -14.41 8.20 22.72
C LEU A 23 -15.30 9.39 23.12
N HIS A 24 -14.85 10.63 22.86
CA HIS A 24 -15.64 11.82 23.14
C HIS A 24 -16.79 12.09 22.17
N ASP A 25 -16.74 11.54 20.95
CA ASP A 25 -17.86 11.61 20.01
C ASP A 25 -18.97 10.57 20.35
N PHE A 26 -18.75 9.72 21.37
CA PHE A 26 -19.71 8.78 21.95
C PHE A 26 -19.81 8.99 23.47
N GLU A 27 -20.66 9.92 23.92
CA GLU A 27 -20.77 10.27 25.34
C GLU A 27 -21.21 9.09 26.25
N ASP A 28 -20.28 8.52 27.01
CA ASP A 28 -20.38 8.30 28.47
C ASP A 28 -18.97 8.47 29.09
N PRO A 29 -18.70 9.58 29.81
CA PRO A 29 -17.39 9.87 30.38
C PRO A 29 -16.95 8.94 31.53
N PHE A 30 -17.77 7.95 31.89
CA PHE A 30 -17.45 6.96 32.94
C PHE A 30 -17.30 5.51 32.43
N HIS A 31 -17.35 5.27 31.12
CA HIS A 31 -17.21 3.93 30.55
C HIS A 31 -15.79 3.67 30.00
N GLU A 32 -15.08 2.70 30.57
CA GLU A 32 -13.90 2.10 29.92
C GLU A 32 -14.39 1.29 28.70
N TYR A 33 -14.33 1.88 27.51
CA TYR A 33 -14.61 1.15 26.27
C TYR A 33 -13.47 0.17 25.96
N ASN A 34 -13.52 -1.03 26.55
CA ASN A 34 -12.67 -2.17 26.14
C ASN A 34 -13.02 -2.69 24.74
N THR A 35 -14.13 -2.21 24.18
CA THR A 35 -14.56 -2.38 22.80
C THR A 35 -15.24 -1.07 22.36
N PRO A 36 -14.92 -0.50 21.19
CA PRO A 36 -15.77 0.54 20.63
C PRO A 36 -17.20 -0.03 20.47
N PRO A 37 -18.26 0.80 20.61
CA PRO A 37 -19.62 0.36 20.32
C PRO A 37 -19.62 -0.31 18.94
N ALA A 38 -20.32 -1.45 18.83
CA ALA A 38 -20.46 -2.18 17.58
C ALA A 38 -20.88 -1.19 16.49
N TYR A 39 -19.92 -0.81 15.66
CA TYR A 39 -20.18 0.10 14.57
C TYR A 39 -21.02 -0.70 13.58
N GLU A 40 -22.31 -0.38 13.47
CA GLU A 40 -23.06 -0.71 12.26
C GLU A 40 -22.39 0.09 11.13
N MET A 41 -21.34 -0.49 10.54
CA MET A 41 -20.75 0.02 9.31
C MET A 41 -21.89 0.17 8.31
N PRO A 42 -22.17 1.37 7.78
CA PRO A 42 -23.12 1.50 6.69
C PRO A 42 -22.63 0.61 5.54
N GLY A 43 -23.33 -0.49 5.25
CA GLY A 43 -22.92 -1.49 4.26
C GLY A 43 -22.27 -2.76 4.83
N SER A 44 -22.68 -3.23 6.00
CA SER A 44 -22.14 -4.37 6.76
C SER A 44 -21.85 -5.66 5.98
N GLU A 45 -22.45 -5.91 4.81
CA GLU A 45 -22.10 -7.05 3.95
C GLU A 45 -20.75 -6.87 3.23
N GLN A 46 -20.38 -5.65 2.80
CA GLN A 46 -19.15 -5.41 2.03
C GLN A 46 -17.89 -5.35 2.90
N THR A 47 -18.00 -5.02 4.19
CA THR A 47 -16.85 -4.82 5.08
C THR A 47 -16.37 -6.10 5.78
N THR A 48 -17.23 -7.12 5.95
CA THR A 48 -16.85 -8.34 6.69
C THR A 48 -15.79 -9.17 5.96
N HIS A 49 -15.75 -9.13 4.64
CA HIS A 49 -14.80 -9.91 3.85
C HIS A 49 -13.39 -9.32 3.82
N LEU A 50 -13.20 -8.05 4.18
CA LEU A 50 -11.90 -7.37 4.12
C LEU A 50 -11.14 -7.36 5.46
N GLN A 51 -11.71 -8.01 6.47
CA GLN A 51 -11.11 -8.15 7.80
C GLN A 51 -11.21 -9.59 8.28
N PHE A 52 -10.41 -9.94 9.28
CA PHE A 52 -10.58 -11.16 10.06
C PHE A 52 -10.42 -10.84 11.55
N VAL A 53 -11.02 -11.66 12.40
CA VAL A 53 -10.77 -11.62 13.85
C VAL A 53 -9.71 -12.66 14.16
N PRO A 54 -8.56 -12.28 14.74
CA PRO A 54 -7.52 -13.24 15.08
C PRO A 54 -7.99 -14.16 16.22
N PRO A 55 -7.37 -15.35 16.40
CA PRO A 55 -7.77 -16.29 17.46
C PRO A 55 -7.75 -15.71 18.88
N THR A 56 -6.96 -14.66 19.10
CA THR A 56 -6.85 -13.94 20.39
C THR A 56 -7.97 -12.91 20.61
N GLY A 57 -8.86 -12.71 19.63
CA GLY A 57 -9.78 -11.58 19.59
C GLY A 57 -9.11 -10.28 19.11
N GLN A 58 -9.93 -9.26 18.83
CA GLN A 58 -9.47 -7.91 18.53
C GLN A 58 -9.02 -7.20 19.80
N SER A 59 -8.00 -6.35 19.68
CA SER A 59 -7.57 -5.45 20.75
C SER A 59 -7.41 -4.03 20.22
N PHE A 60 -7.49 -3.06 21.12
CA PHE A 60 -7.45 -1.65 20.77
C PHE A 60 -6.49 -0.90 21.70
N THR A 61 -5.85 0.15 21.18
CA THR A 61 -4.93 1.02 21.94
C THR A 61 -4.98 2.44 21.38
N THR A 62 -4.33 3.42 21.99
CA THR A 62 -4.25 4.79 21.46
C THR A 62 -2.83 5.17 21.09
N LEU A 63 -2.64 6.13 20.19
CA LEU A 63 -1.30 6.65 19.88
C LEU A 63 -0.61 7.20 21.15
N ALA A 64 -1.37 7.81 22.06
CA ALA A 64 -0.87 8.29 23.34
C ALA A 64 -0.37 7.13 24.23
N GLN A 65 -1.11 6.03 24.31
CA GLN A 65 -0.68 4.82 25.03
C GLN A 65 0.58 4.20 24.42
N LEU A 66 0.65 4.11 23.08
CA LEU A 66 1.83 3.59 22.39
C LEU A 66 3.09 4.44 22.68
N ARG A 67 2.95 5.77 22.66
CA ARG A 67 4.02 6.71 23.02
C ARG A 67 4.44 6.55 24.48
N ALA A 68 3.46 6.52 25.40
CA ALA A 68 3.73 6.36 26.84
C ALA A 68 4.41 5.03 27.18
N GLY A 69 4.12 3.97 26.42
CA GLY A 69 4.76 2.67 26.58
C GLY A 69 6.24 2.64 26.18
N GLY A 70 6.69 3.59 25.33
CA GLY A 70 8.11 3.74 24.93
C GLY A 70 8.70 2.54 24.17
N LEU A 71 7.87 1.58 23.76
CA LEU A 71 8.31 0.32 23.14
C LEU A 71 8.59 0.46 21.64
N TYR A 72 7.76 1.25 20.96
CA TYR A 72 7.78 1.38 19.50
C TYR A 72 8.63 2.56 19.08
N LYS A 73 9.35 2.39 17.98
CA LYS A 73 10.12 3.42 17.29
C LYS A 73 9.95 3.26 15.80
N ASN A 74 9.85 4.37 15.08
CA ASN A 74 10.00 4.29 13.64
C ASN A 74 11.48 4.20 13.26
N LYS A 75 11.73 3.57 12.13
CA LYS A 75 13.02 3.44 11.47
C LYS A 75 12.87 3.88 10.03
N TRP A 76 13.95 4.34 9.44
CA TRP A 76 13.98 4.76 8.05
C TRP A 76 15.32 4.43 7.39
N ARG A 77 15.29 4.22 6.07
CA ARG A 77 16.48 4.05 5.24
C ARG A 77 16.21 4.51 3.81
N ILE A 78 17.25 5.05 3.17
CA ILE A 78 17.26 5.21 1.71
C ILE A 78 17.17 3.81 1.08
N PHE A 79 16.39 3.66 0.01
CA PHE A 79 16.43 2.44 -0.80
C PHE A 79 17.02 2.71 -2.19
N ASP A 80 17.77 1.71 -2.69
CA ASP A 80 18.49 1.74 -3.96
C ASP A 80 19.47 2.90 -4.13
N ASN A 81 20.06 3.40 -3.03
CA ASN A 81 20.97 4.55 -2.98
C ASN A 81 20.41 5.83 -3.66
N ASP A 82 19.09 5.93 -3.78
CA ASP A 82 18.42 7.09 -4.36
C ASP A 82 17.88 7.97 -3.22
N GLU A 83 18.59 9.06 -2.92
CA GLU A 83 18.24 9.97 -1.82
C GLU A 83 16.86 10.61 -1.95
N ARG A 84 16.21 10.50 -3.12
CA ARG A 84 14.82 10.92 -3.32
C ARG A 84 13.83 10.01 -2.61
N PHE A 85 14.20 8.80 -2.20
CA PHE A 85 13.28 7.84 -1.65
C PHE A 85 13.75 7.26 -0.30
N TRP A 86 12.88 7.38 0.71
CA TRP A 86 13.12 6.82 2.05
C TRP A 86 12.00 5.86 2.42
N SER A 87 12.36 4.60 2.69
CA SER A 87 11.45 3.62 3.30
C SER A 87 11.39 3.86 4.80
N MET A 88 10.18 3.84 5.38
CA MET A 88 9.93 3.97 6.81
C MET A 88 9.10 2.80 7.32
N TRP A 89 9.36 2.33 8.55
CA TRP A 89 8.61 1.27 9.21
C TRP A 89 8.69 1.39 10.74
N THR A 90 7.83 0.68 11.48
CA THR A 90 7.84 0.67 12.96
C THR A 90 8.50 -0.60 13.51
N GLU A 91 9.37 -0.45 14.52
CA GLU A 91 10.00 -1.54 15.28
C GLU A 91 9.70 -1.42 16.79
N PRO A 92 9.35 -2.53 17.49
CA PRO A 92 8.99 -3.82 16.91
C PRO A 92 7.75 -3.73 16.01
N LYS A 93 7.51 -4.77 15.19
CA LYS A 93 6.34 -4.81 14.29
C LYS A 93 5.07 -4.49 15.07
N PHE A 94 4.31 -3.50 14.59
CA PHE A 94 3.02 -3.11 15.15
C PHE A 94 1.93 -3.20 14.08
N ALA A 95 0.73 -3.63 14.47
CA ALA A 95 -0.39 -3.89 13.56
C ALA A 95 0.07 -4.72 12.34
N ILE A 96 -0.32 -4.34 11.12
CA ILE A 96 0.06 -5.06 9.91
C ILE A 96 1.57 -5.00 9.61
N GLY A 97 2.31 -4.06 10.22
CA GLY A 97 3.74 -3.85 10.00
C GLY A 97 4.04 -3.18 8.67
N GLN A 98 3.18 -2.24 8.26
CA GLN A 98 3.30 -1.57 6.97
C GLN A 98 4.60 -0.76 6.83
N ARG A 99 4.93 -0.47 5.57
CA ARG A 99 5.92 0.49 5.13
C ARG A 99 5.23 1.75 4.63
N ALA A 100 5.79 2.90 4.95
CA ALA A 100 5.53 4.17 4.26
C ALA A 100 6.77 4.57 3.46
N ILE A 101 6.58 5.35 2.38
CA ILE A 101 7.68 5.80 1.53
C ILE A 101 7.64 7.31 1.38
N LEU A 102 8.66 8.00 1.87
CA LEU A 102 8.85 9.44 1.64
C LEU A 102 9.56 9.65 0.29
N ILE A 103 8.94 10.48 -0.55
CA ILE A 103 9.41 10.85 -1.89
C ILE A 103 9.79 12.33 -1.86
N LYS A 104 11.06 12.64 -2.15
CA LYS A 104 11.51 14.03 -2.27
C LYS A 104 11.22 14.55 -3.67
N THR A 105 10.54 15.68 -3.74
CA THR A 105 10.31 16.42 -4.98
C THR A 105 10.92 17.81 -4.88
N SER A 106 11.07 18.51 -6.00
CA SER A 106 11.53 19.91 -6.01
C SER A 106 10.54 20.89 -5.34
N PHE A 107 9.30 20.48 -5.09
CA PHE A 107 8.23 21.35 -4.58
C PHE A 107 7.76 20.98 -3.16
N GLY A 108 8.36 19.95 -2.55
CA GLY A 108 8.04 19.45 -1.22
C GLY A 108 8.07 17.92 -1.16
N ASN A 109 8.18 17.35 0.04
CA ASN A 109 8.17 15.89 0.18
C ASN A 109 6.75 15.35 0.17
N VAL A 110 6.55 14.22 -0.49
CA VAL A 110 5.29 13.48 -0.54
C VAL A 110 5.46 12.20 0.27
N LEU A 111 4.54 11.92 1.18
CA LEU A 111 4.50 10.64 1.87
C LEU A 111 3.50 9.71 1.15
N TRP A 112 4.01 8.63 0.57
CA TRP A 112 3.20 7.52 0.09
C TRP A 112 2.88 6.60 1.28
N ASP A 113 1.59 6.44 1.52
CA ASP A 113 1.01 5.81 2.69
C ASP A 113 1.41 6.49 4.01
N CYS A 114 1.05 5.88 5.15
CA CYS A 114 1.24 6.45 6.48
C CYS A 114 1.54 5.35 7.51
N LEU A 115 2.45 5.61 8.45
CA LEU A 115 2.70 4.67 9.55
C LEU A 115 1.67 4.87 10.67
N THR A 116 1.23 3.75 11.24
CA THR A 116 0.34 3.72 12.40
C THR A 116 0.96 4.38 13.63
N PHE A 117 2.27 4.27 13.84
CA PHE A 117 2.97 4.91 14.95
C PHE A 117 3.67 6.19 14.49
N LEU A 118 3.61 7.24 15.31
CA LEU A 118 4.27 8.53 15.08
C LEU A 118 4.88 9.00 16.40
N ASP A 119 6.21 9.17 16.44
CA ASP A 119 6.96 9.71 17.58
C ASP A 119 7.67 11.01 17.21
N ASP A 120 8.17 11.73 18.22
CA ASP A 120 8.83 13.03 18.03
C ASP A 120 10.13 12.89 17.22
N GLU A 121 10.85 11.76 17.37
CA GLU A 121 12.07 11.46 16.62
C GLU A 121 11.80 11.40 15.10
N THR A 122 10.67 10.79 14.69
CA THR A 122 10.21 10.78 13.30
C THR A 122 9.84 12.18 12.82
N VAL A 123 9.13 12.94 13.64
CA VAL A 123 8.69 14.30 13.30
C VAL A 123 9.89 15.20 13.05
N ASP A 124 10.85 15.21 13.98
CA ASP A 124 12.08 16.00 13.88
C ASP A 124 12.91 15.59 12.65
N TRP A 125 13.01 14.30 12.38
CA TRP A 125 13.72 13.80 11.20
C TRP A 125 13.06 14.28 9.89
N ILE A 126 11.74 14.18 9.75
CA ILE A 126 11.01 14.64 8.56
C ILE A 126 11.12 16.17 8.41
N HIS A 127 11.01 16.94 9.50
CA HIS A 127 11.26 18.38 9.45
C HIS A 127 12.68 18.71 9.02
N GLY A 128 13.68 17.93 9.45
CA GLY A 128 15.05 18.03 8.98
C GLY A 128 15.22 17.78 7.47
N LEU A 129 14.28 17.06 6.85
CA LEU A 129 14.20 16.84 5.40
C LEU A 129 13.35 17.90 4.66
N GLY A 130 12.81 18.89 5.37
CA GLY A 130 11.97 19.95 4.80
C GLY A 130 10.46 19.78 5.01
N GLY A 131 10.04 18.85 5.89
CA GLY A 131 8.62 18.60 6.20
C GLY A 131 7.91 17.76 5.13
N LEU A 132 6.57 17.66 5.24
CA LEU A 132 5.71 17.06 4.22
C LEU A 132 4.87 18.16 3.57
N ALA A 133 4.68 18.04 2.25
CA ALA A 133 3.78 18.91 1.50
C ALA A 133 2.50 18.19 1.08
N ALA A 134 2.48 16.85 1.10
CA ALA A 134 1.31 16.03 0.88
C ALA A 134 1.51 14.62 1.46
N ILE A 135 0.42 14.00 1.85
CA ILE A 135 0.34 12.56 2.14
C ILE A 135 -0.65 11.97 1.14
N VAL A 136 -0.33 10.84 0.51
CA VAL A 136 -1.26 10.10 -0.36
C VAL A 136 -1.42 8.71 0.20
N ILE A 137 -2.66 8.29 0.48
CA ILE A 137 -2.92 6.99 1.06
C ILE A 137 -3.49 6.05 0.00
N SER A 138 -2.85 4.89 -0.14
CA SER A 138 -3.19 3.89 -1.16
C SER A 138 -4.60 3.33 -1.01
N HIS A 139 -5.02 2.99 0.22
CA HIS A 139 -6.32 2.38 0.51
C HIS A 139 -6.65 2.43 2.02
N PRO A 140 -7.90 2.09 2.44
CA PRO A 140 -8.41 2.31 3.80
C PRO A 140 -7.62 1.72 4.98
N HIS A 141 -6.80 0.67 4.80
CA HIS A 141 -6.02 0.09 5.89
C HIS A 141 -5.01 1.07 6.53
N TYR A 142 -4.72 2.17 5.85
CA TYR A 142 -3.77 3.19 6.26
C TYR A 142 -4.43 4.45 6.86
N TYR A 143 -5.77 4.49 7.01
CA TYR A 143 -6.50 5.64 7.54
C TYR A 143 -6.33 5.87 9.05
N THR A 144 -5.56 5.04 9.75
CA THR A 144 -5.44 5.09 11.20
C THR A 144 -5.04 6.48 11.72
N THR A 145 -3.80 6.91 11.49
CA THR A 145 -3.17 8.14 12.05
C THR A 145 -3.09 9.30 11.07
N HIS A 146 -3.70 9.21 9.89
CA HIS A 146 -3.51 10.20 8.82
C HIS A 146 -3.85 11.63 9.23
N LEU A 147 -4.86 11.84 10.09
CA LEU A 147 -5.21 13.17 10.59
C LEU A 147 -4.14 13.74 11.53
N ASP A 148 -3.56 12.92 12.40
CA ASP A 148 -2.50 13.35 13.31
C ASP A 148 -1.23 13.72 12.53
N TRP A 149 -0.91 12.96 11.48
CA TRP A 149 0.17 13.31 10.55
C TRP A 149 -0.12 14.61 9.80
N SER A 150 -1.34 14.77 9.28
CA SER A 150 -1.77 15.99 8.58
C SER A 150 -1.66 17.23 9.47
N GLU A 151 -2.10 17.13 10.72
CA GLU A 151 -2.05 18.23 11.69
C GLU A 151 -0.60 18.59 12.06
N ILE A 152 0.25 17.59 12.32
CA ILE A 152 1.66 17.82 12.71
C ILE A 152 2.47 18.46 11.58
N PHE A 153 2.25 18.03 10.33
CA PHE A 153 3.01 18.53 9.19
C PHE A 153 2.31 19.65 8.40
N ASP A 154 1.12 20.08 8.84
CA ASP A 154 0.28 21.09 8.18
C ASP A 154 0.15 20.84 6.66
N CYS A 155 -0.22 19.61 6.29
CA CYS A 155 -0.29 19.18 4.89
C CYS A 155 -1.55 18.36 4.57
N PRO A 156 -2.06 18.44 3.33
CA PRO A 156 -3.23 17.67 2.92
C PRO A 156 -2.95 16.17 2.79
N VAL A 157 -3.98 15.37 3.08
CA VAL A 157 -4.05 13.93 2.86
C VAL A 157 -4.96 13.64 1.67
N TYR A 158 -4.39 13.12 0.60
CA TYR A 158 -5.10 12.68 -0.60
C TYR A 158 -5.57 11.25 -0.42
N LEU A 159 -6.88 11.06 -0.56
CA LEU A 159 -7.58 9.79 -0.50
C LEU A 159 -8.36 9.57 -1.80
N SER A 160 -8.71 8.33 -2.08
CA SER A 160 -9.64 8.06 -3.18
C SER A 160 -11.07 8.42 -2.80
N TRP A 161 -11.83 9.02 -3.75
CA TRP A 161 -13.23 9.40 -3.52
C TRP A 161 -14.12 8.20 -3.18
N GLU A 162 -13.94 7.10 -3.92
CA GLU A 162 -14.68 5.85 -3.75
C GLU A 162 -14.49 5.33 -2.33
N ASP A 163 -13.30 5.53 -1.76
CA ASP A 163 -12.91 5.02 -0.46
C ASP A 163 -13.40 5.86 0.74
N LYS A 164 -14.19 6.91 0.49
CA LYS A 164 -14.70 7.83 1.53
C LYS A 164 -15.60 7.15 2.57
N SER A 165 -16.33 6.09 2.20
CA SER A 165 -17.23 5.37 3.13
C SER A 165 -16.48 4.63 4.23
N TRP A 166 -15.19 4.37 4.06
CA TRP A 166 -14.33 3.70 5.06
C TRP A 166 -13.69 4.66 6.07
N LEU A 167 -14.01 5.95 6.03
CA LEU A 167 -13.50 6.94 6.98
C LEU A 167 -14.15 6.78 8.35
N ASN A 168 -13.32 6.47 9.35
CA ASN A 168 -13.77 6.25 10.73
C ASN A 168 -13.52 7.45 11.67
N ARG A 169 -13.03 8.58 11.13
CA ARG A 169 -12.77 9.82 11.91
C ARG A 169 -13.26 11.05 11.17
N LEU A 170 -14.01 11.90 11.87
CA LEU A 170 -14.38 13.22 11.37
C LEU A 170 -13.13 14.10 11.24
N ASP A 171 -12.99 14.72 10.08
CA ASP A 171 -12.08 15.85 9.88
C ASP A 171 -12.88 17.10 10.26
N ARG A 172 -12.78 17.48 11.54
CA ARG A 172 -13.67 18.48 12.16
C ARG A 172 -13.59 19.84 11.47
N MET A 173 -12.44 20.18 10.90
CA MET A 173 -12.26 21.44 10.15
C MET A 173 -12.44 21.26 8.64
N GLY A 174 -12.49 20.02 8.14
CA GLY A 174 -12.58 19.70 6.72
C GLY A 174 -11.36 20.17 5.91
N LYS A 175 -10.21 20.33 6.55
CA LYS A 175 -9.00 20.91 5.95
C LYS A 175 -7.92 19.87 5.62
N ALA A 176 -7.97 18.72 6.26
CA ALA A 176 -6.93 17.70 6.11
C ALA A 176 -7.14 16.90 4.82
N ARG A 177 -8.37 16.44 4.55
CA ARG A 177 -8.60 15.48 3.47
C ARG A 177 -8.95 16.13 2.13
N THR A 178 -8.30 15.64 1.08
CA THR A 178 -8.60 15.90 -0.33
C THR A 178 -8.91 14.58 -1.03
N PHE A 179 -9.83 14.59 -1.99
CA PHE A 179 -10.26 13.37 -2.68
C PHE A 179 -9.85 13.37 -4.16
N ILE A 180 -9.25 12.25 -4.57
CA ILE A 180 -8.88 11.92 -5.95
C ILE A 180 -10.09 11.26 -6.60
N GLU A 181 -10.61 11.87 -7.66
CA GLU A 181 -11.77 11.37 -8.40
C GLU A 181 -11.34 10.69 -9.70
N GLY A 182 -10.29 11.19 -10.35
CA GLY A 182 -9.78 10.65 -11.60
C GLY A 182 -9.17 9.26 -11.49
N LYS A 183 -9.04 8.58 -12.64
CA LYS A 183 -8.26 7.34 -12.76
C LYS A 183 -6.75 7.58 -12.71
N GLU A 184 -6.32 8.76 -13.14
CA GLU A 184 -4.95 9.25 -13.08
C GLU A 184 -4.99 10.72 -12.68
N GLU A 185 -4.20 11.07 -11.67
CA GLU A 185 -3.98 12.46 -11.27
C GLU A 185 -2.49 12.69 -11.01
N GLU A 186 -1.93 13.77 -11.55
CA GLU A 186 -0.58 14.19 -11.22
C GLU A 186 -0.62 15.14 -10.03
N LEU A 187 0.12 14.81 -8.97
CA LEU A 187 0.08 15.57 -7.73
C LEU A 187 0.68 16.97 -7.96
N GLU A 188 -0.13 17.98 -7.65
CA GLU A 188 0.27 19.38 -7.70
C GLU A 188 0.53 19.91 -6.30
N ILE A 189 1.69 20.54 -6.11
CA ILE A 189 2.06 21.20 -4.87
C ILE A 189 2.34 22.66 -5.19
N ARG A 190 1.59 23.57 -4.55
CA ARG A 190 1.68 25.03 -4.80
C ARG A 190 1.48 25.39 -6.28
N GLY A 191 0.57 24.70 -6.96
CA GLY A 191 0.25 24.91 -8.38
C GLY A 191 1.36 24.47 -9.34
N GLN A 192 2.26 23.58 -8.90
CA GLN A 192 3.31 23.00 -9.73
C GLN A 192 3.21 21.48 -9.71
N LYS A 193 3.33 20.88 -10.89
CA LYS A 193 3.36 19.43 -11.09
C LYS A 193 4.64 18.84 -10.51
N THR A 194 4.49 17.86 -9.62
CA THR A 194 5.62 17.24 -8.92
C THR A 194 6.33 16.14 -9.72
N GLY A 195 5.69 15.66 -10.80
CA GLY A 195 6.10 14.44 -11.49
C GLY A 195 5.71 13.15 -10.73
N VAL A 196 4.99 13.27 -9.62
CA VAL A 196 4.39 12.14 -8.89
C VAL A 196 2.97 11.94 -9.41
N LYS A 197 2.70 10.77 -10.00
CA LYS A 197 1.38 10.41 -10.53
C LYS A 197 0.71 9.40 -9.62
N ILE A 198 -0.56 9.62 -9.33
CA ILE A 198 -1.40 8.72 -8.56
C ILE A 198 -2.37 8.04 -9.52
N LEU A 199 -2.37 6.71 -9.53
CA LEU A 199 -3.15 5.88 -10.45
C LEU A 199 -4.16 5.08 -9.64
N LYS A 200 -5.44 5.21 -9.97
CA LYS A 200 -6.54 4.48 -9.32
C LYS A 200 -6.81 3.19 -10.08
N LEU A 201 -6.18 2.12 -9.64
CA LEU A 201 -6.34 0.78 -10.21
C LEU A 201 -7.60 0.11 -9.69
N GLY A 202 -8.03 0.43 -8.47
CA GLY A 202 -9.10 -0.29 -7.79
C GLY A 202 -8.67 -1.70 -7.41
N GLY A 203 -9.61 -2.65 -7.41
CA GLY A 203 -9.37 -4.03 -7.03
C GLY A 203 -9.58 -4.25 -5.54
N HIS A 204 -8.51 -4.27 -4.75
CA HIS A 204 -8.58 -4.59 -3.31
C HIS A 204 -9.60 -3.73 -2.55
N PHE A 205 -9.62 -2.44 -2.85
CA PHE A 205 -10.74 -1.54 -2.63
C PHE A 205 -11.10 -0.88 -3.97
N PRO A 206 -12.36 -0.45 -4.19
CA PRO A 206 -12.76 0.26 -5.39
C PRO A 206 -11.88 1.48 -5.69
N GLY A 207 -11.43 2.20 -4.65
CA GLY A 207 -10.58 3.36 -4.77
C GLY A 207 -9.08 3.09 -4.65
N SER A 208 -8.61 1.83 -4.57
CA SER A 208 -7.19 1.53 -4.34
C SER A 208 -6.25 2.20 -5.36
N LEU A 209 -5.22 2.85 -4.83
CA LEU A 209 -4.25 3.64 -5.58
C LEU A 209 -2.88 2.95 -5.64
N VAL A 210 -2.11 3.29 -6.68
CA VAL A 210 -0.64 3.12 -6.74
C VAL A 210 0.00 4.46 -7.09
N CYS A 211 1.26 4.65 -6.73
CA CYS A 211 1.98 5.90 -6.98
C CYS A 211 3.16 5.66 -7.93
N LEU A 212 3.19 6.36 -9.06
CA LEU A 212 4.29 6.35 -10.00
C LEU A 212 5.16 7.61 -9.80
N ALA A 213 6.40 7.42 -9.38
CA ALA A 213 7.35 8.51 -9.18
C ALA A 213 8.74 8.10 -9.68
N HIS A 214 9.36 8.95 -10.51
CA HIS A 214 10.73 8.73 -11.02
C HIS A 214 10.98 7.33 -11.65
N GLY A 215 9.99 6.79 -12.36
CA GLY A 215 10.08 5.46 -12.99
C GLY A 215 9.91 4.28 -12.02
N ARG A 216 9.50 4.54 -10.77
CA ARG A 216 9.22 3.54 -9.74
C ARG A 216 7.73 3.50 -9.44
N LEU A 217 7.14 2.31 -9.42
CA LEU A 217 5.75 2.11 -9.04
C LEU A 217 5.66 1.68 -7.57
N LEU A 218 5.15 2.54 -6.72
CA LEU A 218 4.87 2.25 -5.32
C LEU A 218 3.49 1.60 -5.24
N ILE A 219 3.45 0.37 -4.73
CA ILE A 219 2.27 -0.49 -4.71
C ILE A 219 1.91 -0.86 -3.27
N ALA A 220 0.65 -1.20 -3.07
CA ALA A 220 0.13 -1.75 -1.83
C ALA A 220 -0.75 -2.96 -2.13
N ASP A 221 -1.81 -3.18 -1.37
CA ASP A 221 -2.61 -4.42 -1.40
C ASP A 221 -3.33 -4.68 -2.74
N THR A 222 -3.48 -3.66 -3.60
CA THR A 222 -3.96 -3.87 -4.99
C THR A 222 -3.00 -4.73 -5.82
N LEU A 223 -1.68 -4.64 -5.60
CA LEU A 223 -0.66 -5.48 -6.22
C LEU A 223 0.20 -6.14 -5.14
N VAL A 224 -0.13 -7.37 -4.78
CA VAL A 224 0.57 -8.10 -3.72
C VAL A 224 1.82 -8.80 -4.27
N THR A 225 3.02 -8.29 -3.95
CA THR A 225 4.28 -8.98 -4.29
C THR A 225 4.32 -10.38 -3.68
N THR A 226 4.40 -11.42 -4.51
CA THR A 226 4.47 -12.80 -4.03
C THR A 226 5.90 -13.18 -3.62
N PRO A 227 6.09 -14.19 -2.73
CA PRO A 227 7.43 -14.70 -2.42
C PRO A 227 8.20 -15.17 -3.66
N SER A 228 7.48 -15.74 -4.63
CA SER A 228 8.06 -16.17 -5.90
C SER A 228 8.67 -15.01 -6.68
N ALA A 229 8.25 -13.76 -6.48
CA ALA A 229 8.85 -12.59 -7.12
C ALA A 229 10.26 -12.26 -6.62
N LEU A 230 10.57 -12.67 -5.38
CA LEU A 230 11.75 -12.25 -4.60
C LEU A 230 12.88 -13.29 -4.63
N GLY A 231 12.58 -14.53 -4.98
CA GLY A 231 13.59 -15.59 -5.08
C GLY A 231 14.61 -15.29 -6.17
N ASP A 232 15.91 -15.33 -5.83
CA ASP A 232 16.99 -15.08 -6.78
C ASP A 232 17.35 -16.35 -7.56
N TRP A 233 16.76 -16.50 -8.75
CA TRP A 233 16.96 -17.68 -9.60
C TRP A 233 18.35 -17.72 -10.24
N SER A 234 19.09 -16.61 -10.23
CA SER A 234 20.49 -16.62 -10.66
C SER A 234 21.38 -17.49 -9.75
N LYS A 235 20.91 -17.74 -8.52
CA LYS A 235 21.55 -18.61 -7.52
C LYS A 235 20.93 -20.02 -7.45
N GLY A 236 19.88 -20.28 -8.25
CA GLY A 236 19.14 -21.53 -8.25
C GLY A 236 19.78 -22.63 -9.12
N PRO A 237 19.22 -23.85 -9.12
CA PRO A 237 19.62 -24.92 -10.02
C PRO A 237 19.30 -24.52 -11.47
N GLY A 238 20.31 -24.04 -12.19
CA GLY A 238 20.19 -23.46 -13.53
C GLY A 238 20.93 -22.14 -13.71
N GLY A 239 21.24 -21.45 -12.60
CA GLY A 239 22.09 -20.25 -12.45
C GLY A 239 22.38 -19.36 -13.67
N GLY A 240 22.05 -18.07 -13.54
CA GLY A 240 22.37 -17.05 -14.53
C GLY A 240 21.21 -16.11 -14.82
N GLU A 241 21.39 -15.33 -15.89
CA GLU A 241 20.30 -14.57 -16.51
C GLU A 241 19.28 -15.58 -17.08
N ASN A 242 17.99 -15.22 -17.04
CA ASN A 242 16.87 -16.03 -17.56
C ASN A 242 16.64 -17.37 -16.84
N ALA A 243 17.21 -17.53 -15.64
CA ALA A 243 17.02 -18.71 -14.82
C ALA A 243 15.63 -18.76 -14.15
N ARG A 244 14.89 -17.64 -14.10
CA ARG A 244 13.52 -17.61 -13.57
C ARG A 244 12.58 -18.37 -14.52
N PRO A 245 11.89 -19.43 -14.06
CA PRO A 245 10.97 -20.18 -14.91
C PRO A 245 9.75 -19.38 -15.35
N ASP A 246 9.28 -19.64 -16.57
CA ASP A 246 8.00 -19.16 -17.06
C ASP A 246 6.82 -19.71 -16.26
N GLY A 247 5.71 -18.96 -16.25
CA GLY A 247 4.50 -19.34 -15.51
C GLY A 247 4.59 -19.13 -13.99
N MET A 248 5.68 -18.52 -13.51
CA MET A 248 5.86 -18.17 -12.09
C MET A 248 5.32 -16.78 -11.79
N ASN A 249 4.25 -16.75 -11.00
CA ASN A 249 3.64 -15.51 -10.54
C ASN A 249 4.65 -14.60 -9.79
N SER A 250 4.62 -13.30 -10.04
CA SER A 250 5.30 -12.25 -9.25
C SER A 250 4.32 -11.40 -8.41
N TYR A 251 3.06 -11.29 -8.78
CA TYR A 251 2.06 -10.47 -8.09
C TYR A 251 0.70 -11.18 -7.96
N ALA A 252 0.08 -11.11 -6.80
CA ALA A 252 -1.29 -11.57 -6.59
C ALA A 252 -2.25 -10.38 -6.58
N PHE A 253 -3.48 -10.61 -7.06
CA PHE A 253 -4.51 -9.58 -7.20
C PHE A 253 -5.74 -10.02 -6.41
N MET A 254 -5.92 -9.46 -5.21
CA MET A 254 -6.81 -10.00 -4.19
C MET A 254 -7.91 -9.00 -3.84
N TRP A 255 -9.16 -9.45 -3.87
CA TRP A 255 -10.26 -8.73 -3.23
C TRP A 255 -10.01 -8.71 -1.72
N SER A 256 -9.78 -9.89 -1.14
CA SER A 256 -9.46 -10.04 0.27
C SER A 256 -8.21 -10.88 0.47
N ILE A 257 -7.13 -10.23 0.88
CA ILE A 257 -5.90 -10.89 1.31
C ILE A 257 -6.14 -11.78 2.55
N PRO A 258 -6.78 -11.31 3.64
CA PRO A 258 -6.90 -12.15 4.85
C PRO A 258 -7.77 -13.40 4.63
N ASN A 259 -8.76 -13.33 3.73
CA ASN A 259 -9.62 -14.47 3.40
C ASN A 259 -9.21 -15.21 2.12
N MET A 260 -8.07 -14.83 1.53
CA MET A 260 -7.53 -15.42 0.29
C MET A 260 -8.54 -15.43 -0.88
N ILE A 261 -9.33 -14.37 -1.02
CA ILE A 261 -10.32 -14.20 -2.09
C ILE A 261 -9.67 -13.43 -3.25
N PRO A 262 -9.50 -14.05 -4.43
CA PRO A 262 -8.93 -13.36 -5.60
C PRO A 262 -9.92 -12.35 -6.19
N LEU A 263 -9.39 -11.35 -6.89
CA LEU A 263 -10.20 -10.49 -7.76
C LEU A 263 -10.74 -11.28 -8.96
N ASN A 264 -11.88 -10.82 -9.47
CA ASN A 264 -12.45 -11.38 -10.69
C ASN A 264 -11.72 -10.87 -11.95
N VAL A 265 -12.03 -11.46 -13.11
CA VAL A 265 -11.33 -11.16 -14.36
C VAL A 265 -11.56 -9.72 -14.85
N ASP A 266 -12.75 -9.15 -14.65
CA ASP A 266 -13.08 -7.80 -15.10
C ASP A 266 -12.35 -6.74 -14.27
N GLU A 267 -12.18 -6.99 -12.96
CA GLU A 267 -11.38 -6.13 -12.09
C GLU A 267 -9.90 -6.17 -12.49
N VAL A 268 -9.34 -7.36 -12.73
CA VAL A 268 -7.95 -7.51 -13.17
C VAL A 268 -7.71 -6.80 -14.51
N LEU A 269 -8.63 -6.94 -15.47
CA LEU A 269 -8.58 -6.20 -16.73
C LEU A 269 -8.64 -4.68 -16.48
N GLY A 270 -9.57 -4.21 -15.65
CA GLY A 270 -9.69 -2.78 -15.31
C GLY A 270 -8.41 -2.19 -14.71
N MET A 271 -7.72 -2.95 -13.85
CA MET A 271 -6.41 -2.56 -13.31
C MET A 271 -5.36 -2.44 -14.42
N TRP A 272 -5.33 -3.40 -15.35
CA TRP A 272 -4.38 -3.38 -16.46
C TRP A 272 -4.60 -2.17 -17.38
N GLU A 273 -5.85 -1.82 -17.71
CA GLU A 273 -6.16 -0.67 -18.58
C GLU A 273 -5.62 0.65 -18.01
N VAL A 274 -5.59 0.80 -16.68
CA VAL A 274 -4.99 1.99 -16.04
C VAL A 274 -3.46 1.92 -16.05
N LEU A 275 -2.88 0.73 -15.83
CA LEU A 275 -1.44 0.57 -15.69
C LEU A 275 -0.70 0.55 -17.04
N LYS A 276 -1.33 -0.01 -18.08
CA LYS A 276 -0.79 -0.26 -19.42
C LYS A 276 -0.09 0.95 -20.06
N PRO A 277 -0.60 2.20 -19.98
CA PRO A 277 0.03 3.36 -20.60
C PRO A 277 1.30 3.84 -19.90
N HIS A 278 1.63 3.30 -18.73
CA HIS A 278 2.73 3.80 -17.90
C HIS A 278 3.97 2.91 -17.96
N ASN A 279 5.13 3.54 -17.86
CA ASN A 279 6.43 2.88 -17.83
C ASN A 279 7.08 3.05 -16.46
N PHE A 280 7.64 1.96 -15.96
CA PHE A 280 8.34 1.88 -14.68
C PHE A 280 9.27 0.66 -14.71
N SER A 281 10.38 0.74 -14.00
CA SER A 281 11.42 -0.30 -13.96
C SER A 281 11.52 -0.99 -12.61
N SER A 282 10.70 -0.59 -11.65
CA SER A 282 10.63 -1.24 -10.34
C SER A 282 9.24 -1.11 -9.72
N THR A 283 8.93 -2.06 -8.85
CA THR A 283 7.79 -1.99 -7.93
C THR A 283 8.26 -2.05 -6.48
N HIS A 284 7.64 -1.25 -5.60
CA HIS A 284 7.96 -1.21 -4.18
C HIS A 284 6.68 -1.38 -3.35
N GLY A 285 6.53 -2.53 -2.68
CA GLY A 285 5.30 -2.92 -1.98
C GLY A 285 5.03 -2.31 -0.59
N ALA A 286 3.89 -2.69 -0.01
CA ALA A 286 3.43 -2.24 1.31
C ALA A 286 4.31 -2.68 2.49
N PHE A 287 5.24 -3.62 2.29
CA PHE A 287 6.07 -4.18 3.36
C PHE A 287 7.56 -4.13 3.01
N MET A 288 8.41 -4.08 4.03
CA MET A 288 9.85 -4.16 3.84
C MET A 288 10.24 -5.43 3.08
N ASN A 289 11.23 -5.30 2.18
CA ASN A 289 11.78 -6.39 1.37
C ASN A 289 10.78 -7.00 0.35
N THR A 290 9.84 -6.20 -0.15
CA THR A 290 8.90 -6.58 -1.22
C THR A 290 9.17 -5.83 -2.53
N ASP A 291 10.42 -5.38 -2.71
CA ASP A 291 10.87 -4.62 -3.87
C ASP A 291 11.26 -5.56 -5.01
N VAL A 292 10.86 -5.22 -6.23
CA VAL A 292 11.17 -5.95 -7.46
C VAL A 292 11.66 -4.95 -8.49
N VAL A 293 12.75 -5.25 -9.18
CA VAL A 293 13.41 -4.34 -10.13
C VAL A 293 13.66 -5.10 -11.43
N ASP A 294 13.66 -4.40 -12.55
CA ASP A 294 14.03 -4.95 -13.86
C ASP A 294 15.40 -5.66 -13.79
N GLY A 295 15.50 -6.81 -14.47
CA GLY A 295 16.71 -7.62 -14.48
C GLY A 295 17.06 -8.28 -13.13
N SER A 296 16.27 -8.08 -12.07
CA SER A 296 16.53 -8.70 -10.79
C SER A 296 16.09 -10.17 -10.76
N ASN A 297 16.63 -10.92 -9.79
CA ASN A 297 16.15 -12.25 -9.42
C ASN A 297 16.25 -13.30 -10.54
N GLY A 298 17.16 -13.13 -11.50
CA GLY A 298 17.41 -14.07 -12.60
C GLY A 298 16.35 -14.05 -13.70
N SER A 299 15.65 -12.92 -13.89
CA SER A 299 14.62 -12.76 -14.94
C SER A 299 15.04 -11.73 -15.99
N GLU A 300 14.97 -12.05 -17.29
CA GLU A 300 15.04 -11.04 -18.37
C GLU A 300 13.81 -10.14 -18.42
N LYS A 301 12.67 -10.65 -17.94
CA LYS A 301 11.39 -9.96 -18.06
C LYS A 301 11.36 -8.79 -17.09
N GLY A 302 11.09 -7.60 -17.61
CA GLY A 302 10.86 -6.40 -16.81
C GLY A 302 9.64 -6.55 -15.90
N VAL A 303 9.58 -5.71 -14.86
CA VAL A 303 8.53 -5.76 -13.84
C VAL A 303 7.13 -5.59 -14.42
N LYS A 304 6.97 -4.76 -15.46
CA LYS A 304 5.68 -4.54 -16.13
C LYS A 304 5.20 -5.81 -16.84
N GLN A 305 6.09 -6.51 -17.55
CA GLN A 305 5.77 -7.81 -18.15
C GLN A 305 5.44 -8.86 -17.09
N ARG A 306 6.19 -8.86 -15.98
CA ARG A 306 5.91 -9.75 -14.85
C ARG A 306 4.54 -9.48 -14.21
N ILE A 307 4.08 -8.23 -14.14
CA ILE A 307 2.71 -7.88 -13.70
C ILE A 307 1.68 -8.47 -14.68
N LEU A 308 1.81 -8.20 -15.99
CA LEU A 308 0.88 -8.72 -17.00
C LEU A 308 0.80 -10.25 -16.97
N GLU A 309 1.93 -10.94 -16.95
CA GLU A 309 1.96 -12.41 -16.87
C GLU A 309 1.32 -12.93 -15.59
N SER A 310 1.54 -12.25 -14.46
CA SER A 310 0.91 -12.59 -13.18
C SER A 310 -0.61 -12.48 -13.25
N MET A 311 -1.12 -11.40 -13.85
CA MET A 311 -2.56 -11.20 -14.08
C MET A 311 -3.13 -12.32 -14.96
N GLN A 312 -2.47 -12.62 -16.08
CA GLN A 312 -2.90 -13.67 -16.99
C GLN A 312 -2.84 -15.07 -16.37
N ILE A 313 -1.84 -15.35 -15.54
CA ILE A 313 -1.77 -16.60 -14.76
C ILE A 313 -3.00 -16.71 -13.86
N GLN A 314 -3.33 -15.67 -13.08
CA GLN A 314 -4.51 -15.69 -12.21
C GLN A 314 -5.79 -15.91 -13.03
N VAL A 315 -5.99 -15.17 -14.13
CA VAL A 315 -7.17 -15.29 -15.00
C VAL A 315 -7.33 -16.71 -15.56
N ARG A 316 -6.26 -17.30 -16.09
CA ARG A 316 -6.29 -18.70 -16.56
C ARG A 316 -6.63 -19.68 -15.43
N ARG A 317 -6.07 -19.48 -14.23
CA ARG A 317 -6.31 -20.36 -13.08
C ARG A 317 -7.70 -20.20 -12.45
N MET A 318 -8.39 -19.10 -12.70
CA MET A 318 -9.82 -18.93 -12.40
C MET A 318 -10.74 -19.65 -13.41
N GLY A 319 -10.21 -20.22 -14.48
CA GLY A 319 -10.96 -20.99 -15.49
C GLY A 319 -11.27 -20.22 -16.78
N TRP A 320 -10.82 -18.97 -16.90
CA TRP A 320 -11.01 -18.15 -18.09
C TRP A 320 -9.88 -18.41 -19.09
N ASN A 321 -10.07 -19.33 -20.03
CA ASN A 321 -9.04 -19.69 -21.01
C ASN A 321 -9.08 -18.86 -22.31
N ASP A 322 -10.24 -18.29 -22.64
CA ASP A 322 -10.49 -17.57 -23.90
C ASP A 322 -10.87 -16.10 -23.70
N HIS A 323 -10.63 -15.55 -22.50
CA HIS A 323 -10.97 -14.16 -22.19
C HIS A 323 -10.12 -13.17 -22.99
N VAL A 324 -10.72 -12.05 -23.42
CA VAL A 324 -10.06 -11.04 -24.28
C VAL A 324 -8.75 -10.52 -23.68
N PHE A 325 -8.70 -10.35 -22.36
CA PHE A 325 -7.51 -9.93 -21.62
C PHE A 325 -6.28 -10.82 -21.85
N LEU A 326 -6.47 -12.12 -22.14
CA LEU A 326 -5.36 -13.03 -22.40
C LEU A 326 -4.64 -12.78 -23.73
N LYS A 327 -5.17 -11.86 -24.56
CA LYS A 327 -4.54 -11.41 -25.81
C LYS A 327 -3.62 -10.20 -25.61
N GLU A 328 -3.65 -9.57 -24.44
CA GLU A 328 -2.72 -8.49 -24.09
C GLU A 328 -1.27 -8.99 -24.13
N ASN A 329 -0.39 -8.24 -24.77
CA ASN A 329 1.03 -8.56 -24.89
C ASN A 329 1.86 -7.28 -24.86
N LEU A 330 3.12 -7.40 -24.44
CA LEU A 330 4.10 -6.33 -24.51
C LEU A 330 5.20 -6.70 -25.52
N ASP A 331 5.81 -5.69 -26.14
CA ASP A 331 7.03 -5.82 -26.92
C ASP A 331 8.25 -5.99 -26.00
N GLN A 332 9.42 -6.16 -26.61
CA GLN A 332 10.68 -6.37 -25.88
C GLN A 332 11.08 -5.16 -25.01
N ASP A 333 10.52 -3.97 -25.31
CA ASP A 333 10.77 -2.72 -24.59
C ASP A 333 9.67 -2.43 -23.55
N GLY A 334 8.71 -3.34 -23.37
CA GLY A 334 7.59 -3.17 -22.42
C GLY A 334 6.47 -2.24 -22.92
N ASN A 335 6.44 -1.90 -24.20
CA ASN A 335 5.36 -1.19 -24.87
C ASN A 335 4.33 -2.16 -25.46
N GLU A 336 3.18 -1.67 -25.88
CA GLU A 336 2.14 -2.51 -26.49
C GLU A 336 2.52 -2.95 -27.91
N ILE A 337 2.29 -4.24 -28.21
CA ILE A 337 2.25 -4.73 -29.60
C ILE A 337 0.81 -4.56 -30.10
N LEU A 338 0.59 -3.57 -30.98
CA LEU A 338 -0.70 -3.30 -31.62
C LEU A 338 -1.16 -4.44 -32.54
#